data_AF-A0A7V0JTX3-F1
#
_entry.id   AF-A0A7V0JTX3-F1
#
_cell.length_a   1.000
_cell.length_b   1.000
_cell.length_c   1.000
_cell.angle_alpha   90.00
_cell.angle_beta   90.00
_cell.angle_gamma   90.00
#
_symmetry.space_group_name_H-M   'P 1'
#
loop_
_entity.id
_entity.type
_entity.pdbx_description
1 polymer ?
#
loop_
_entity_poly.entity_id
_entity_poly.type
_entity_poly.pdbx_seq_one_letter_code
_entity_poly.pdbx_strand_id
1 'polypeptide(L)'
;MEDWKVRESAFIGKLTAGATHELRNVLAIIGESAGLVEDILQFKGAYEKFSSKFVLIKEQISRGQAILSALNRYAHSTDFPIQSLDVRQSLQDMAVLSQRFLRQRNRECFLTQVDPIIIKTYAVKWNMVHFAVLMSLADDIDATEPIEIRCFGEDSGVAVIFCPNGSPRSEYPTLRALLEDASFRKTMALIEAEADIGKDVAIRTREIKE
;
A
#
# COMPACT_ATOMS: atom_id res chain seq x y z
N MET A 1 14.54 11.35 10.29
CA MET A 1 13.69 10.58 9.38
C MET A 1 13.72 9.12 9.78
N GLU A 2 12.60 8.38 9.69
CA GLU A 2 12.58 6.96 10.04
C GLU A 2 13.39 6.12 9.04
N ASP A 3 14.20 5.18 9.54
CA ASP A 3 15.18 4.42 8.74
C ASP A 3 14.59 3.65 7.55
N TRP A 4 13.35 3.17 7.68
CA TRP A 4 12.70 2.38 6.63
C TRP A 4 12.40 3.19 5.37
N LYS A 5 12.39 4.54 5.44
CA LYS A 5 12.16 5.38 4.26
C LYS A 5 13.35 5.39 3.29
N VAL A 6 14.53 4.93 3.73
CA VAL A 6 15.77 4.96 2.92
C VAL A 6 16.59 3.65 2.94
N ARG A 7 16.39 2.78 3.93
CA ARG A 7 17.07 1.47 4.02
C ARG A 7 16.12 0.33 3.65
N GLU A 8 16.50 -0.49 2.68
CA GLU A 8 15.69 -1.60 2.16
C GLU A 8 15.38 -2.65 3.23
N SER A 9 16.37 -3.05 4.02
CA SER A 9 16.16 -4.05 5.09
C SER A 9 15.17 -3.57 6.15
N ALA A 10 15.22 -2.29 6.53
CA ALA A 10 14.27 -1.69 7.45
C ALA A 10 12.87 -1.58 6.82
N PHE A 11 12.77 -1.28 5.52
CA PHE A 11 11.51 -1.28 4.77
C PHE A 11 10.86 -2.65 4.72
N ILE A 12 11.61 -3.67 4.32
CA ILE A 12 11.14 -5.06 4.27
C ILE A 12 10.72 -5.52 5.67
N GLY A 13 11.50 -5.18 6.71
CA GLY A 13 11.15 -5.46 8.10
C GLY A 13 9.82 -4.81 8.50
N LYS A 14 9.60 -3.54 8.16
CA LYS A 14 8.35 -2.83 8.45
C LYS A 14 7.15 -3.48 7.75
N LEU A 15 7.26 -3.76 6.45
CA LEU A 15 6.18 -4.39 5.69
C LEU A 15 5.88 -5.80 6.20
N THR A 16 6.91 -6.61 6.46
CA THR A 16 6.74 -7.97 6.99
C THR A 16 6.08 -7.95 8.36
N ALA A 17 6.50 -7.06 9.27
CA ALA A 17 5.87 -6.92 10.58
C ALA A 17 4.40 -6.48 10.47
N GLY A 18 4.10 -5.53 9.57
CA GLY A 18 2.74 -5.08 9.28
C GLY A 18 1.85 -6.21 8.73
N ALA A 19 2.34 -6.92 7.72
CA ALA A 19 1.62 -8.00 7.06
C ALA A 19 1.37 -9.19 7.98
N THR A 20 2.39 -9.63 8.73
CA THR A 20 2.25 -10.75 9.68
C THR A 20 1.32 -10.41 10.85
N HIS A 21 1.32 -9.17 11.32
CA HIS A 21 0.33 -8.71 12.29
C HIS A 21 -1.08 -8.76 11.69
N GLU A 22 -1.27 -8.31 10.46
CA GLU A 22 -2.60 -8.33 9.83
C GLU A 22 -3.08 -9.76 9.55
N LEU A 23 -2.19 -10.67 9.19
CA LEU A 23 -2.50 -12.09 9.07
C LEU A 23 -2.92 -12.71 10.40
N ARG A 24 -2.29 -12.32 11.52
CA ARG A 24 -2.72 -12.74 12.85
C ARG A 24 -4.14 -12.27 13.14
N ASN A 25 -4.49 -11.04 12.78
CA ASN A 25 -5.85 -10.51 12.93
C ASN A 25 -6.86 -11.32 12.10
N VAL A 26 -6.52 -11.62 10.84
CA VAL A 26 -7.34 -12.48 9.96
C VAL A 26 -7.60 -13.84 10.61
N LEU A 27 -6.55 -14.51 11.11
CA LEU A 27 -6.69 -15.82 11.76
C LEU A 27 -7.51 -15.76 13.06
N ALA A 28 -7.36 -14.69 13.85
CA ALA A 28 -8.14 -14.49 15.06
C ALA A 28 -9.64 -14.36 14.76
N ILE A 29 -10.01 -13.54 13.76
CA ILE A 29 -11.42 -13.34 13.35
C ILE A 29 -12.01 -14.64 12.79
N ILE A 30 -11.23 -15.42 12.04
CA ILE A 30 -11.65 -16.75 11.55
C ILE A 30 -11.94 -17.67 12.74
N GLY A 31 -11.02 -17.75 13.71
CA GLY A 31 -11.19 -18.58 14.90
C GLY A 31 -12.41 -18.19 15.74
N GLU A 32 -12.61 -16.90 15.99
CA GLU A 32 -13.79 -16.38 16.70
C GLU A 32 -15.08 -16.70 15.94
N SER A 33 -15.09 -16.48 14.62
CA SER A 33 -16.26 -16.75 13.79
C SER A 33 -16.59 -18.25 13.75
N ALA A 34 -15.59 -19.12 13.75
CA ALA A 34 -15.76 -20.57 13.79
C ALA A 34 -16.35 -21.03 15.14
N GLY A 35 -15.85 -20.51 16.27
CA GLY A 35 -16.43 -20.80 17.59
C GLY A 35 -17.90 -20.36 17.70
N LEU A 36 -18.23 -19.18 17.18
CA LEU A 36 -19.63 -18.72 17.13
C LEU A 36 -20.52 -19.60 16.24
N VAL A 37 -19.99 -20.16 15.16
CA VAL A 37 -20.72 -21.13 14.33
C VAL A 37 -21.01 -22.40 15.14
N GLU A 38 -20.06 -22.92 15.91
CA GLU A 38 -20.26 -24.09 16.78
C GLU A 38 -21.38 -23.83 17.81
N ASP A 39 -21.40 -22.66 18.43
CA ASP A 39 -22.44 -22.26 19.38
C ASP A 39 -23.82 -22.16 18.71
N ILE A 40 -23.89 -21.56 17.52
CA ILE A 40 -25.14 -21.39 16.76
C ILE A 40 -25.75 -22.74 16.37
N LEU A 41 -24.93 -23.73 16.05
CA LEU A 41 -25.39 -25.08 15.68
C LEU A 41 -26.11 -25.81 16.84
N GLN A 42 -25.94 -25.36 18.08
CA GLN A 42 -26.67 -25.92 19.24
C GLN A 42 -28.15 -25.50 19.28
N PHE A 43 -28.56 -24.47 18.52
CA PHE A 43 -29.92 -23.94 18.53
C PHE A 43 -30.66 -24.20 17.21
N LYS A 44 -31.87 -24.78 17.30
CA LYS A 44 -32.74 -24.96 16.12
C LYS A 44 -33.22 -23.60 15.59
N GLY A 45 -33.08 -23.37 14.28
CA GLY A 45 -33.67 -22.20 13.58
C GLY A 45 -32.75 -20.99 13.37
N ALA A 46 -31.43 -21.11 13.61
CA ALA A 46 -30.50 -19.98 13.53
C ALA A 46 -29.73 -19.85 12.19
N TYR A 47 -30.34 -20.26 11.08
CA TYR A 47 -29.71 -20.34 9.75
C TYR A 47 -29.14 -19.00 9.22
N GLU A 48 -29.79 -17.87 9.48
CA GLU A 48 -29.32 -16.56 9.03
C GLU A 48 -28.03 -16.13 9.75
N LYS A 49 -27.95 -16.36 11.07
CA LYS A 49 -26.75 -16.08 11.87
C LYS A 49 -25.59 -16.95 11.41
N PHE A 50 -25.86 -18.22 11.13
CA PHE A 50 -24.88 -19.15 10.56
C PHE A 50 -24.34 -18.67 9.21
N SER A 51 -25.21 -18.29 8.28
CA SER A 51 -24.83 -17.81 6.95
C SER A 51 -23.89 -16.60 7.02
N SER A 52 -24.22 -15.62 7.87
CA SER A 52 -23.41 -14.40 8.04
C SER A 52 -21.97 -14.68 8.52
N LYS A 53 -21.78 -15.65 9.43
CA LYS A 53 -20.46 -16.02 9.95
C LYS A 53 -19.61 -16.75 8.91
N PHE A 54 -20.22 -17.60 8.09
CA PHE A 54 -19.52 -18.23 6.97
C PHE A 54 -19.08 -17.24 5.91
N VAL A 55 -19.90 -16.23 5.60
CA VAL A 55 -19.50 -15.13 4.71
C VAL A 55 -18.28 -14.41 5.27
N LEU A 56 -18.31 -14.04 6.55
CA LEU A 56 -17.18 -13.38 7.21
C LEU A 56 -15.90 -14.23 7.18
N ILE A 57 -16.00 -15.54 7.44
CA ILE A 57 -14.83 -16.45 7.33
C ILE A 57 -14.26 -16.45 5.92
N LYS A 58 -15.10 -16.54 4.89
CA LYS A 58 -14.66 -16.52 3.48
C LYS A 58 -13.97 -15.20 3.12
N GLU A 59 -14.53 -14.07 3.57
CA GLU A 59 -13.93 -12.75 3.39
C GLU A 59 -12.56 -12.65 4.05
N GLN A 60 -12.41 -13.13 5.29
CA GLN A 60 -11.13 -13.15 5.99
C GLN A 60 -10.10 -14.06 5.31
N ILE A 61 -10.51 -15.24 4.80
CA ILE A 61 -9.62 -16.12 4.02
C ILE A 61 -9.13 -15.41 2.76
N SER A 62 -10.04 -14.82 1.97
CA SER A 62 -9.68 -14.08 0.76
C SER A 62 -8.74 -12.91 1.07
N ARG A 63 -9.02 -12.18 2.15
CA ARG A 63 -8.17 -11.10 2.64
C ARG A 63 -6.76 -11.60 3.03
N GLY A 64 -6.67 -12.71 3.75
CA GLY A 64 -5.40 -13.33 4.11
C GLY A 64 -4.59 -13.76 2.89
N GLN A 65 -5.24 -14.35 1.89
CA GLN A 65 -4.60 -14.73 0.62
C GLN A 65 -4.05 -13.52 -0.14
N ALA A 66 -4.79 -12.40 -0.16
CA ALA A 66 -4.32 -11.16 -0.79
C ALA A 66 -3.08 -10.61 -0.09
N ILE A 67 -3.06 -10.58 1.25
CA ILE A 67 -1.90 -10.12 2.04
C ILE A 67 -0.68 -11.01 1.79
N LEU A 68 -0.85 -12.34 1.83
CA LEU A 68 0.25 -13.28 1.55
C LEU A 68 0.79 -13.12 0.13
N SER A 69 -0.10 -12.99 -0.85
CA SER A 69 0.29 -12.84 -2.25
C SER A 69 1.08 -11.54 -2.49
N ALA A 70 0.60 -10.42 -1.92
CA ALA A 70 1.28 -9.14 -2.00
C ALA A 70 2.65 -9.19 -1.30
N LEU A 71 2.73 -9.78 -0.10
CA LEU A 71 3.98 -9.93 0.64
C LEU A 71 5.00 -10.80 -0.12
N ASN A 72 4.55 -11.91 -0.73
CA ASN A 72 5.41 -12.78 -1.54
C ASN A 72 5.97 -12.04 -2.76
N ARG A 73 5.15 -11.27 -3.48
CA ARG A 73 5.64 -10.46 -4.61
C ARG A 73 6.64 -9.40 -4.17
N TYR A 74 6.43 -8.77 -3.02
CA TYR A 74 7.41 -7.85 -2.42
C TYR A 74 8.72 -8.54 -2.06
N ALA A 75 8.69 -9.76 -1.52
CA ALA A 75 9.90 -10.53 -1.23
C ALA A 75 10.69 -10.82 -2.53
N HIS A 76 10.01 -11.26 -3.58
CA HIS A 76 10.63 -11.48 -4.90
C HIS A 76 11.13 -10.20 -5.58
N SER A 77 10.61 -9.02 -5.21
CA SER A 77 11.13 -7.75 -5.73
C SER A 77 12.60 -7.49 -5.34
N THR A 78 13.14 -8.26 -4.38
CA THR A 78 14.54 -8.20 -3.95
C THR A 78 15.48 -9.10 -4.75
N ASP A 79 14.95 -10.00 -5.60
CA ASP A 79 15.75 -10.98 -6.35
C ASP A 79 16.69 -10.29 -7.35
N PHE A 80 16.22 -9.19 -7.98
CA PHE A 80 17.00 -8.36 -8.88
C PHE A 80 16.81 -6.88 -8.55
N PRO A 81 17.89 -6.09 -8.43
CA PRO A 81 17.78 -4.68 -8.07
C PRO A 81 17.01 -3.90 -9.13
N ILE A 82 17.31 -4.09 -10.42
CA ILE A 82 16.58 -3.48 -11.55
C ILE A 82 15.82 -4.59 -12.28
N GLN A 83 14.52 -4.37 -12.52
CA GLN A 83 13.67 -5.32 -13.25
C GLN A 83 12.50 -4.61 -13.95
N SER A 84 11.86 -5.31 -14.88
CA SER A 84 10.58 -4.91 -15.44
C SER A 84 9.48 -5.06 -14.38
N LEU A 85 8.90 -3.94 -13.97
CA LEU A 85 7.89 -3.85 -12.94
C LEU A 85 6.53 -3.57 -13.58
N ASP A 86 5.55 -4.45 -13.33
CA ASP A 86 4.14 -4.17 -13.58
C ASP A 86 3.67 -3.14 -12.56
N VAL A 87 3.46 -1.91 -13.03
CA VAL A 87 3.11 -0.77 -12.16
C VAL A 87 1.77 -1.00 -11.48
N ARG A 88 0.79 -1.56 -12.19
CA ARG A 88 -0.54 -1.81 -11.64
C ARG A 88 -0.45 -2.83 -10.51
N GLN A 89 0.23 -3.95 -10.73
CA GLN A 89 0.37 -4.99 -9.73
C GLN A 89 1.13 -4.48 -8.51
N SER A 90 2.21 -3.71 -8.71
CA SER A 90 2.99 -3.11 -7.62
C SER A 90 2.14 -2.15 -6.77
N LEU A 91 1.35 -1.26 -7.38
CA LEU A 91 0.49 -0.34 -6.65
C LEU A 91 -0.66 -1.05 -5.92
N GLN A 92 -1.21 -2.13 -6.50
CA GLN A 92 -2.20 -2.97 -5.84
C GLN A 92 -1.62 -3.65 -4.59
N ASP A 93 -0.42 -4.21 -4.70
CA ASP A 93 0.27 -4.85 -3.57
C ASP A 93 0.60 -3.83 -2.48
N MET A 94 1.07 -2.64 -2.87
CA MET A 94 1.30 -1.53 -1.96
C MET A 94 0.02 -1.15 -1.21
N ALA A 95 -1.10 -1.00 -1.90
CA ALA A 95 -2.39 -0.66 -1.29
C ALA A 95 -2.79 -1.72 -0.25
N VAL A 96 -2.72 -3.01 -0.59
CA VAL A 96 -3.02 -4.13 0.32
C VAL A 96 -2.14 -4.09 1.56
N LEU A 97 -0.83 -3.92 1.39
CA LEU A 97 0.13 -3.95 2.51
C LEU A 97 0.11 -2.65 3.34
N SER A 98 -0.33 -1.53 2.76
CA SER A 98 -0.46 -0.25 3.45
C SER A 98 -1.70 -0.16 4.33
N GLN A 99 -2.75 -0.96 4.06
CA GLN A 99 -4.06 -0.83 4.68
C GLN A 99 -4.01 -0.82 6.21
N ARG A 100 -3.18 -1.68 6.83
CA ARG A 100 -3.02 -1.70 8.28
C ARG A 100 -2.50 -0.36 8.82
N PHE A 101 -1.48 0.20 8.17
CA PHE A 101 -0.87 1.46 8.60
C PHE A 101 -1.80 2.65 8.39
N LEU A 102 -2.60 2.62 7.33
CA LEU A 102 -3.63 3.62 7.07
C LEU A 102 -4.79 3.52 8.06
N ARG A 103 -5.26 2.31 8.39
CA ARG A 103 -6.32 2.09 9.41
C ARG A 103 -5.94 2.59 10.79
N GLN A 104 -4.66 2.50 11.17
CA GLN A 104 -4.17 3.10 12.42
C GLN A 104 -4.34 4.64 12.46
N ARG A 105 -4.55 5.26 11.30
CA ARG A 105 -4.83 6.70 11.13
C ARG A 105 -6.29 6.98 10.80
N ASN A 106 -7.18 5.97 10.87
CA ASN A 106 -8.57 6.03 10.37
C ASN A 106 -8.65 6.38 8.87
N ARG A 107 -7.79 5.77 8.05
CA ARG A 107 -7.68 6.03 6.61
C ARG A 107 -7.72 4.75 5.80
N GLU A 108 -8.06 4.91 4.53
CA GLU A 108 -7.95 3.87 3.51
C GLU A 108 -7.38 4.46 2.23
N CYS A 109 -6.93 3.60 1.31
CA CYS A 109 -6.58 4.01 -0.04
C CYS A 109 -7.16 3.03 -1.06
N PHE A 110 -7.38 3.49 -2.28
CA PHE A 110 -7.89 2.66 -3.36
C PHE A 110 -7.38 3.14 -4.71
N LEU A 111 -7.31 2.22 -5.67
CA LEU A 111 -6.91 2.50 -7.04
C LEU A 111 -8.16 2.67 -7.91
N THR A 112 -8.20 3.66 -8.80
CA THR A 112 -9.33 3.92 -9.69
C THR A 112 -8.97 3.82 -11.16
N GLN A 113 -7.97 4.60 -11.58
CA GLN A 113 -7.49 4.64 -12.95
C GLN A 113 -6.00 4.34 -12.98
N VAL A 114 -5.66 3.16 -13.50
CA VAL A 114 -4.28 2.70 -13.58
C VAL A 114 -4.04 2.09 -14.94
N ASP A 115 -3.29 2.78 -15.78
CA ASP A 115 -2.89 2.30 -17.09
C ASP A 115 -2.05 1.01 -16.97
N PRO A 116 -2.13 0.08 -17.94
CA PRO A 116 -1.34 -1.16 -17.94
C PRO A 116 0.10 -0.87 -18.38
N ILE A 117 0.90 -0.32 -17.47
CA ILE A 117 2.29 0.11 -17.74
C ILE A 117 3.27 -0.89 -17.15
N ILE A 118 4.28 -1.23 -17.93
CA ILE A 118 5.48 -1.94 -17.48
C ILE A 118 6.66 -0.98 -17.64
N ILE A 119 7.45 -0.80 -16.58
CA ILE A 119 8.67 0.01 -16.63
C ILE A 119 9.87 -0.78 -16.12
N LYS A 120 11.04 -0.53 -16.66
CA LYS A 120 12.30 -0.96 -16.05
C LYS A 120 12.75 0.02 -14.96
N THR A 121 12.85 -0.45 -13.73
CA THR A 121 13.23 0.41 -12.59
C THR A 121 13.83 -0.40 -11.42
N TYR A 122 14.31 0.29 -10.38
CA TYR A 122 14.70 -0.36 -9.13
C TYR A 122 13.46 -0.73 -8.31
N ALA A 123 13.00 -1.98 -8.38
CA ALA A 123 11.69 -2.39 -7.86
C ALA A 123 11.50 -2.14 -6.34
N VAL A 124 12.52 -2.45 -5.53
CA VAL A 124 12.45 -2.18 -4.08
C VAL A 124 12.36 -0.68 -3.81
N LYS A 125 13.16 0.14 -4.51
CA LYS A 125 13.15 1.60 -4.34
C LYS A 125 11.85 2.23 -4.82
N TRP A 126 11.30 1.74 -5.93
CA TRP A 126 9.97 2.11 -6.42
C TRP A 126 8.93 1.92 -5.32
N ASN A 127 8.87 0.72 -4.73
CA ASN A 127 7.95 0.40 -3.67
C ASN A 127 8.17 1.27 -2.41
N MET A 128 9.43 1.53 -2.04
CA MET A 128 9.78 2.39 -0.90
C MET A 128 9.31 3.82 -1.08
N VAL A 129 9.57 4.42 -2.26
CA VAL A 129 9.21 5.82 -2.55
C VAL A 129 7.70 6.00 -2.46
N HIS A 130 6.93 5.18 -3.17
CA HIS A 130 5.47 5.31 -3.20
C HIS A 130 4.84 5.03 -1.84
N PHE A 131 5.33 4.03 -1.10
CA PHE A 131 4.84 3.75 0.25
C PHE A 131 5.19 4.89 1.21
N ALA A 132 6.41 5.44 1.14
CA ALA A 132 6.81 6.57 1.99
C ALA A 132 6.00 7.83 1.71
N VAL A 133 5.74 8.13 0.44
CA VAL A 133 4.86 9.23 0.02
C VAL A 133 3.44 9.03 0.55
N LEU A 134 2.86 7.83 0.37
CA LEU A 134 1.52 7.52 0.89
C LEU A 134 1.42 7.68 2.41
N MET A 135 2.40 7.17 3.17
CA MET A 135 2.41 7.28 4.63
C MET A 135 2.60 8.73 5.09
N SER A 136 3.54 9.47 4.50
CA SER A 136 3.75 10.88 4.84
C SER A 136 2.54 11.74 4.46
N LEU A 137 1.92 11.49 3.31
CA LEU A 137 0.68 12.16 2.93
C LEU A 137 -0.42 11.86 3.95
N ALA A 138 -0.58 10.60 4.35
CA ALA A 138 -1.57 10.16 5.33
C ALA A 138 -1.36 10.77 6.74
N ASP A 139 -0.12 11.12 7.11
CA ASP A 139 0.20 11.86 8.34
C ASP A 139 -0.19 13.34 8.24
N ASP A 140 -0.23 13.89 7.03
CA ASP A 140 -0.49 15.30 6.78
C ASP A 140 -1.95 15.63 6.51
N ILE A 141 -2.82 14.66 6.26
CA ILE A 141 -4.24 14.93 6.04
C ILE A 141 -5.04 14.64 7.30
N ASP A 142 -6.07 15.45 7.58
CA ASP A 142 -6.98 15.26 8.72
C ASP A 142 -8.29 14.59 8.30
N ALA A 143 -8.69 14.79 7.05
CA ALA A 143 -9.93 14.31 6.44
C ALA A 143 -9.97 12.77 6.47
N THR A 144 -11.04 12.10 6.89
CA THR A 144 -11.06 10.61 6.96
C THR A 144 -11.29 9.95 5.61
N GLU A 145 -11.53 10.74 4.57
CA GLU A 145 -11.82 10.27 3.23
C GLU A 145 -10.64 9.44 2.68
N PRO A 146 -10.93 8.43 1.85
CA PRO A 146 -9.87 7.57 1.32
C PRO A 146 -8.98 8.33 0.33
N ILE A 147 -7.68 8.01 0.35
CA ILE A 147 -6.71 8.52 -0.63
C ILE A 147 -6.88 7.71 -1.91
N GLU A 148 -7.28 8.39 -2.98
CA GLU A 148 -7.36 7.78 -4.31
C GLU A 148 -5.97 7.75 -4.95
N ILE A 149 -5.61 6.63 -5.59
CA ILE A 149 -4.35 6.47 -6.31
C ILE A 149 -4.67 6.25 -7.79
N ARG A 150 -4.09 7.10 -8.64
CA ARG A 150 -4.17 7.01 -10.09
C ARG A 150 -2.79 6.84 -10.69
N CYS A 151 -2.74 6.29 -11.90
CA CYS A 151 -1.50 6.03 -12.60
C CYS A 151 -1.69 6.18 -14.10
N PHE A 152 -0.83 6.97 -14.73
CA PHE A 152 -0.91 7.34 -16.14
C PHE A 152 0.44 7.14 -16.82
N GLY A 153 0.41 6.68 -18.07
CA GLY A 153 1.60 6.61 -18.90
C GLY A 153 2.06 8.00 -19.34
N GLU A 154 3.37 8.23 -19.33
CA GLU A 154 3.99 9.42 -19.92
C GLU A 154 5.02 8.98 -20.99
N ASP A 155 5.42 9.88 -21.89
CA ASP A 155 6.23 9.57 -23.09
C ASP A 155 7.48 8.72 -22.83
N SER A 156 8.07 8.82 -21.64
CA SER A 156 9.25 8.01 -21.24
C SER A 156 9.16 7.48 -19.80
N GLY A 157 7.95 7.26 -19.28
CA GLY A 157 7.78 6.88 -17.89
C GLY A 157 6.34 6.75 -17.42
N VAL A 158 6.14 6.98 -16.13
CA VAL A 158 4.85 6.84 -15.46
C VAL A 158 4.66 7.93 -14.41
N ALA A 159 3.44 8.44 -14.31
CA ALA A 159 3.01 9.32 -13.24
C ALA A 159 2.06 8.59 -12.29
N VAL A 160 2.44 8.48 -11.01
CA VAL A 160 1.56 8.00 -9.93
C VAL A 160 1.04 9.22 -9.17
N ILE A 161 -0.28 9.37 -9.11
CA ILE A 161 -0.94 10.52 -8.50
C ILE A 161 -1.72 10.05 -7.27
N PHE A 162 -1.38 10.63 -6.12
CA PHE A 162 -2.09 10.47 -4.87
C PHE A 162 -3.04 11.65 -4.70
N CYS A 163 -4.33 11.36 -4.74
CA CYS A 163 -5.42 12.32 -4.62
C CYS A 163 -6.01 12.22 -3.21
N PRO A 164 -5.57 13.05 -2.24
CA PRO A 164 -6.22 13.12 -0.95
C PRO A 164 -7.61 13.75 -1.12
N ASN A 165 -8.66 12.99 -0.82
CA ASN A 165 -10.00 13.55 -0.72
C ASN A 165 -10.11 14.38 0.56
N GLY A 166 -10.65 15.60 0.46
CA GLY A 166 -10.83 16.51 1.59
C GLY A 166 -10.40 17.95 1.28
N SER A 167 -10.40 18.81 2.32
CA SER A 167 -9.94 20.19 2.21
C SER A 167 -8.45 20.22 1.85
N PRO A 168 -8.03 20.92 0.78
CA PRO A 168 -6.64 20.99 0.40
C PRO A 168 -5.82 21.61 1.53
N ARG A 169 -4.87 20.85 2.08
CA ARG A 169 -3.77 21.43 2.86
C ARG A 169 -2.75 21.95 1.87
N SER A 170 -2.40 23.22 1.98
CA SER A 170 -1.48 23.90 1.05
C SER A 170 -0.02 23.48 1.23
N GLU A 171 0.34 22.87 2.37
CA GLU A 171 1.74 22.76 2.75
C GLU A 171 2.25 21.33 2.99
N TYR A 172 1.41 20.30 3.20
CA TYR A 172 1.83 18.90 3.48
C TYR A 172 3.21 18.80 4.19
N PRO A 173 3.33 19.26 5.45
CA PRO A 173 4.64 19.47 6.08
C PRO A 173 5.46 18.19 6.24
N THR A 174 4.85 17.05 6.57
CA THR A 174 5.53 15.75 6.70
C THR A 174 6.01 15.23 5.35
N LEU A 175 5.20 15.41 4.29
CA LEU A 175 5.56 15.05 2.92
C LEU A 175 6.66 15.95 2.38
N ARG A 176 6.58 17.27 2.57
CA ARG A 176 7.64 18.21 2.15
C ARG A 176 8.95 17.89 2.84
N ALA A 177 8.93 17.68 4.16
CA ALA A 177 10.13 17.30 4.91
C ALA A 177 10.73 15.98 4.39
N LEU A 178 9.90 15.02 3.98
CA LEU A 178 10.37 13.78 3.33
C LEU A 178 11.05 14.07 1.98
N LEU A 179 10.42 14.88 1.13
CA LEU A 179 10.91 15.18 -0.22
C LEU A 179 12.16 16.09 -0.22
N GLU A 180 12.36 16.89 0.83
CA GLU A 180 13.55 17.73 1.01
C GLU A 180 14.74 16.97 1.62
N ASP A 181 14.49 15.83 2.29
CA ASP A 181 15.54 15.02 2.90
C ASP A 181 16.54 14.51 1.85
N ALA A 182 17.83 14.74 2.11
CA ALA A 182 18.91 14.42 1.16
C ALA A 182 19.05 12.91 0.90
N SER A 183 18.77 12.06 1.88
CA SER A 183 18.86 10.60 1.73
C SER A 183 17.64 10.04 0.99
N PHE A 184 16.46 10.60 1.23
CA PHE A 184 15.27 10.22 0.48
C PHE A 184 15.36 10.67 -0.99
N ARG A 185 15.87 11.88 -1.25
CA ARG A 185 16.14 12.34 -2.63
C ARG A 185 17.11 11.45 -3.39
N LYS A 186 18.14 10.90 -2.73
CA LYS A 186 19.00 9.87 -3.35
C LYS A 186 18.22 8.61 -3.72
N THR A 187 17.24 8.22 -2.90
CA THR A 187 16.37 7.06 -3.19
C THR A 187 15.45 7.33 -4.38
N MET A 188 14.87 8.52 -4.47
CA MET A 188 14.07 8.94 -5.62
C MET A 188 14.90 9.03 -6.90
N ALA A 189 16.13 9.56 -6.82
CA ALA A 189 17.02 9.67 -7.98
C ALA A 189 17.39 8.31 -8.60
N LEU A 190 17.47 7.24 -7.80
CA LEU A 190 17.73 5.89 -8.31
C LEU A 190 16.64 5.42 -9.28
N ILE A 191 15.39 5.82 -9.06
CA ILE A 191 14.28 5.48 -9.94
C ILE A 191 13.95 6.61 -10.93
N GLU A 192 14.84 7.60 -11.10
CA GLU A 192 14.58 8.79 -11.92
C GLU A 192 13.23 9.48 -11.57
N ALA A 193 12.91 9.56 -10.28
CA ALA A 193 11.65 10.13 -9.82
C ALA A 193 11.73 11.61 -9.46
N GLU A 194 10.70 12.35 -9.84
CA GLU A 194 10.44 13.74 -9.47
C GLU A 194 9.06 13.85 -8.81
N ALA A 195 8.93 14.72 -7.80
CA ALA A 195 7.68 14.98 -7.10
C ALA A 195 7.12 16.35 -7.45
N ASP A 196 5.81 16.42 -7.63
CA ASP A 196 5.04 17.64 -7.85
C ASP A 196 3.92 17.71 -6.81
N ILE A 197 3.93 18.76 -6.01
CA ILE A 197 3.03 18.96 -4.86
C ILE A 197 2.06 20.07 -5.21
N GLY A 198 0.84 19.68 -5.58
CA GLY A 198 -0.29 20.59 -5.79
C GLY A 198 -1.41 20.27 -4.80
N LYS A 199 -2.66 20.32 -5.30
CA LYS A 199 -3.82 19.73 -4.59
C LYS A 199 -3.69 18.21 -4.47
N ASP A 200 -3.15 17.59 -5.53
CA ASP A 200 -2.78 16.19 -5.57
C ASP A 200 -1.25 16.10 -5.55
N VAL A 201 -0.72 14.94 -5.17
CA VAL A 201 0.71 14.68 -5.14
C VAL A 201 1.06 13.73 -6.27
N ALA A 202 1.86 14.19 -7.24
CA ALA A 202 2.30 13.36 -8.35
C ALA A 202 3.78 12.96 -8.18
N ILE A 203 4.07 11.68 -8.34
CA ILE A 203 5.42 11.13 -8.46
C ILE A 203 5.59 10.66 -9.90
N ARG A 204 6.44 11.35 -10.65
CA ARG A 204 6.77 11.02 -12.04
C ARG A 204 8.08 10.28 -12.07
N THR A 205 8.10 9.10 -12.66
CA THR A 205 9.26 8.19 -12.69
C THR A 205 9.57 7.91 -14.15
N ARG A 206 10.81 8.13 -14.57
CA ARG A 206 11.25 7.72 -15.91
C ARG A 206 11.73 6.28 -15.92
N GLU A 207 11.60 5.64 -17.08
CA GLU A 207 12.17 4.32 -17.28
C GLU A 207 13.70 4.39 -17.33
N ILE A 208 14.36 3.51 -16.58
CA ILE A 208 15.82 3.41 -16.55
C ILE A 208 16.29 2.82 -17.88
N LYS A 209 17.01 3.62 -18.66
CA LYS A 209 17.66 3.19 -19.90
C LYS A 209 18.98 2.49 -19.58
N GLU A 210 19.27 1.41 -20.30
CA GLU A 210 20.58 0.73 -20.27
C GLU A 210 21.70 1.63 -20.82
#